data_AF-A0A7X7S9Y8-F1
#
_entry.id   AF-A0A7X7S9Y8-F1
#
_cell.length_a   1.000
_cell.length_b   1.000
_cell.length_c   1.000
_cell.angle_alpha   90.00
_cell.angle_beta   90.00
_cell.angle_gamma   90.00
#
_symmetry.space_group_name_H-M   'P 1'
#
loop_
_entity.id
_entity.type
_entity.pdbx_description
1 polymer ?
#
loop_
_entity_poly.entity_id
_entity_poly.type
_entity_poly.pdbx_seq_one_letter_code
_entity_poly.pdbx_strand_id
1 'polypeptide(L)'
;MTFPVPSGPSGILRTLRANGHEAFLVGGCVRDLLLGREPKDWDIATDARPAEVESLFSKTLPIGKAFGIIVVVPEEGAPVEVATYRAEAPYADG
;
A
#
# COMPACT_ATOMS: atom_id res chain seq x y z
N MET A 1 5.98 17.27 12.58
CA MET A 1 4.55 16.92 12.56
C MET A 1 4.44 15.43 12.76
N THR A 2 3.46 14.99 13.54
CA THR A 2 3.20 13.56 13.80
C THR A 2 1.82 13.25 13.24
N PHE A 3 1.70 12.22 12.41
CA PHE A 3 0.43 11.80 11.81
C PHE A 3 -0.08 10.53 12.51
N PRO A 4 -1.38 10.44 12.83
CA PRO A 4 -1.96 9.26 13.48
C PRO A 4 -2.18 8.13 12.46
N VAL A 5 -1.12 7.45 12.06
CA VAL A 5 -1.20 6.28 11.18
C VAL A 5 -1.51 5.03 12.03
N PRO A 6 -2.58 4.27 11.72
CA PRO A 6 -2.93 3.04 12.45
C PRO A 6 -1.85 1.95 12.38
N SER A 7 -1.98 0.94 13.25
CA SER A 7 -1.05 -0.19 13.36
C SER A 7 -0.95 -1.02 12.07
N GLY A 8 -2.06 -1.23 11.35
CA GLY A 8 -2.11 -1.98 10.10
C GLY A 8 -1.17 -1.43 9.01
N PRO A 9 -1.41 -0.22 8.47
CA PRO A 9 -0.54 0.39 7.46
C PRO A 9 0.90 0.57 7.97
N SER A 10 1.08 0.98 9.22
CA SER A 10 2.42 1.13 9.82
C SER A 10 3.18 -0.19 9.89
N GLY A 11 2.49 -1.29 10.21
CA GLY A 11 3.05 -2.63 10.25
C GLY A 11 3.50 -3.10 8.88
N ILE A 12 2.66 -2.90 7.86
CA ILE A 12 2.98 -3.26 6.47
C ILE A 12 4.21 -2.50 5.98
N LEU A 13 4.30 -1.20 6.23
CA LEU A 13 5.50 -0.39 5.90
C LEU A 13 6.75 -0.93 6.57
N ARG A 14 6.67 -1.31 7.86
CA ARG A 14 7.81 -1.87 8.58
C ARG A 14 8.23 -3.22 7.99
N THR A 15 7.29 -4.11 7.71
CA THR A 15 7.58 -5.43 7.12
C THR A 15 8.24 -5.30 5.77
N LEU A 16 7.72 -4.46 4.86
CA LEU A 16 8.33 -4.23 3.54
C LEU A 16 9.76 -3.68 3.67
N ARG A 17 9.94 -2.63 4.47
CA ARG A 17 11.26 -2.00 4.67
C ARG A 17 12.27 -2.92 5.34
N ALA A 18 11.84 -3.74 6.29
CA ALA A 18 12.70 -4.73 6.94
C ALA A 18 13.17 -5.83 5.98
N ASN A 19 12.47 -6.04 4.87
CA ASN A 19 12.84 -6.98 3.81
C ASN A 19 13.55 -6.30 2.63
N GLY A 20 14.01 -5.06 2.80
CA GLY A 20 14.83 -4.36 1.81
C GLY A 20 14.06 -3.61 0.74
N HIS A 21 12.74 -3.50 0.86
CA HIS A 21 11.90 -2.77 -0.09
C HIS A 21 11.70 -1.32 0.31
N GLU A 22 11.61 -0.45 -0.68
CA GLU A 22 11.06 0.89 -0.50
C GLU A 22 9.55 0.79 -0.32
N ALA A 23 8.99 1.57 0.61
CA ALA A 23 7.55 1.57 0.86
C ALA A 23 7.10 2.91 1.43
N PHE A 24 6.01 3.47 0.90
CA PHE A 24 5.50 4.78 1.28
C PHE A 24 3.97 4.80 1.32
N LEU A 25 3.39 5.55 2.26
CA LEU A 25 1.99 5.95 2.15
C LEU A 25 1.83 6.89 0.95
N VAL A 26 0.79 6.68 0.17
CA VAL A 26 0.50 7.48 -1.02
C VAL A 26 -1.00 7.82 -1.10
N GLY A 27 -1.37 8.60 -2.11
CA GLY A 27 -2.78 8.80 -2.45
C GLY A 27 -3.57 9.66 -1.45
N GLY A 28 -4.85 9.33 -1.31
CA GLY A 28 -5.82 10.10 -0.54
C GLY A 28 -5.48 10.17 0.95
N CYS A 29 -4.94 9.08 1.51
CA CYS A 29 -4.61 9.02 2.93
C CYS A 29 -3.58 10.09 3.35
N VAL A 30 -2.57 10.33 2.51
CA VAL A 30 -1.55 11.37 2.77
C VAL A 30 -2.17 12.76 2.72
N ARG A 31 -3.00 13.03 1.70
CA ARG A 31 -3.72 14.31 1.58
C ARG A 31 -4.59 14.55 2.82
N ASP A 32 -5.36 13.56 3.23
CA ASP A 32 -6.31 13.69 4.33
C ASP A 32 -5.57 13.92 5.66
N LEU A 33 -4.46 13.20 5.91
CA LEU A 33 -3.58 13.44 7.04
C LEU A 33 -3.01 14.86 7.07
N LEU A 34 -2.55 15.39 5.93
CA LEU A 34 -2.03 16.76 5.81
C LEU A 34 -3.12 17.83 6.05
N LEU A 35 -4.37 17.50 5.73
CA LEU A 35 -5.54 18.35 6.00
C LEU A 35 -6.11 18.17 7.42
N GLY A 36 -5.52 17.31 8.26
CA GLY A 36 -6.03 17.00 9.59
C GLY A 36 -7.36 16.24 9.57
N ARG A 37 -7.65 15.51 8.50
CA ARG A 37 -8.84 14.67 8.32
C ARG A 37 -8.46 13.20 8.52
N GLU A 38 -9.43 12.40 8.96
CA GLU A 38 -9.26 10.95 9.06
C GLU A 38 -9.31 10.31 7.66
N PRO A 39 -8.26 9.57 7.24
CA PRO A 39 -8.30 8.79 6.01
C PRO A 39 -9.38 7.71 6.03
N LYS A 40 -10.03 7.47 4.89
CA LYS A 40 -11.05 6.42 4.73
C LYS A 40 -10.48 5.07 4.32
N ASP A 41 -9.37 5.13 3.60
CA ASP A 41 -8.61 4.05 3.00
C ASP A 41 -7.11 4.32 3.18
N TRP A 42 -6.30 3.29 2.96
CA TRP A 42 -4.86 3.34 3.13
C TRP A 42 -4.19 2.65 1.95
N ASP A 43 -3.30 3.39 1.30
CA ASP A 43 -2.56 2.94 0.12
C ASP A 43 -1.06 3.01 0.39
N ILE A 44 -0.35 1.96 0.00
CA ILE A 44 1.11 1.87 0.06
C ILE A 44 1.65 1.63 -1.35
N ALA A 45 2.61 2.46 -1.76
CA ALA A 45 3.41 2.20 -2.95
C ALA A 45 4.77 1.61 -2.55
N THR A 46 5.22 0.58 -3.26
CA THR A 46 6.48 -0.13 -2.98
C THR A 46 7.19 -0.56 -4.27
N ASP A 47 8.50 -0.78 -4.22
CA ASP A 47 9.23 -1.44 -5.30
C ASP A 47 9.05 -2.97 -5.32
N ALA A 48 8.49 -3.55 -4.25
CA ALA A 48 8.14 -4.97 -4.20
C ALA A 48 7.13 -5.35 -5.29
N ARG A 49 7.37 -6.48 -5.95
CA ARG A 49 6.45 -7.06 -6.93
C ARG A 49 5.29 -7.77 -6.21
N PRO A 50 4.14 -7.98 -6.88
CA PRO A 50 3.00 -8.65 -6.27
C PRO A 50 3.30 -10.00 -5.61
N ALA A 51 4.15 -10.82 -6.24
CA ALA A 51 4.55 -12.12 -5.68
C ALA A 51 5.41 -11.99 -4.42
N GLU A 52 6.25 -10.95 -4.33
CA GLU A 52 7.05 -10.66 -3.14
C GLU A 52 6.13 -10.21 -2.01
N VAL A 53 5.18 -9.31 -2.29
CA VAL A 53 4.16 -8.89 -1.32
C VAL A 53 3.38 -10.10 -0.79
N GLU A 54 2.87 -10.97 -1.68
CA GLU A 54 2.16 -12.19 -1.27
C GLU A 54 3.02 -13.11 -0.39
N SER A 55 4.34 -13.19 -0.61
CA SER A 55 5.24 -14.02 0.19
C SER A 55 5.52 -13.47 1.59
N LEU A 56 5.39 -12.15 1.78
CA LEU A 56 5.73 -11.46 3.02
C LEU A 56 4.57 -11.38 4.02
N PHE A 57 3.32 -11.59 3.57
CA PHE A 57 2.13 -11.42 4.39
C PHE A 57 1.28 -12.69 4.43
N SER A 58 0.81 -13.06 5.63
CA SER A 58 0.03 -14.28 5.87
C SER A 58 -1.34 -14.28 5.19
N LYS A 59 -1.93 -13.11 4.96
CA LYS A 59 -3.23 -12.94 4.33
C LYS A 59 -3.22 -11.80 3.32
N THR A 60 -3.34 -12.17 2.06
CA THR A 60 -3.44 -11.24 0.92
C THR A 60 -4.63 -11.62 0.04
N LEU A 61 -5.18 -10.62 -0.65
CA LEU A 61 -6.19 -10.80 -1.69
C LEU A 61 -5.60 -10.27 -3.00
N PRO A 62 -5.48 -11.10 -4.06
CA PRO A 62 -4.86 -10.70 -5.33
C PRO A 62 -5.81 -9.86 -6.21
N ILE A 63 -6.53 -8.93 -5.59
CA ILE A 63 -7.44 -8.00 -6.26
C ILE A 63 -6.57 -6.94 -6.93
N GLY A 64 -6.65 -6.84 -8.26
CA GLY A 64 -5.84 -5.91 -9.02
C GLY A 64 -4.40 -6.38 -9.29
N LYS A 65 -4.08 -7.66 -9.06
CA LYS A 65 -2.73 -8.22 -9.30
C LYS A 65 -2.24 -8.02 -10.73
N ALA A 66 -3.14 -8.12 -11.71
CA ALA A 66 -2.86 -7.84 -13.13
C ALA A 66 -2.37 -6.40 -13.38
N PHE A 67 -2.70 -5.49 -12.47
CA PHE A 67 -2.28 -4.09 -12.50
C PHE A 67 -1.16 -3.79 -11.48
N GLY A 68 -0.58 -4.81 -10.84
CA GLY A 68 0.48 -4.65 -9.85
C GLY A 68 0.01 -4.31 -8.44
N ILE A 69 -1.27 -4.56 -8.11
CA ILE A 69 -1.86 -4.27 -6.80
C ILE A 69 -2.15 -5.57 -6.05
N ILE A 70 -1.85 -5.61 -4.76
CA ILE A 70 -2.26 -6.66 -3.82
C ILE A 70 -2.91 -6.00 -2.62
N VAL A 71 -4.05 -6.52 -2.16
CA VAL A 71 -4.66 -6.07 -0.90
C VAL A 71 -4.08 -6.92 0.24
N VAL A 72 -3.43 -6.28 1.21
CA VAL A 72 -2.93 -6.93 2.42
C VAL A 72 -3.97 -6.78 3.53
N VAL A 73 -4.29 -7.88 4.21
CA VAL A 73 -5.25 -7.88 5.32
C VAL A 73 -4.47 -8.04 6.63
N PRO A 74 -4.22 -6.96 7.38
CA PRO A 74 -3.53 -7.04 8.67
C PRO A 74 -4.38 -7.78 9.72
N GLU A 75 -3.75 -8.22 10.81
CA GLU A 75 -4.46 -8.86 11.93
C GLU A 75 -5.46 -7.91 12.61
N GLU A 76 -5.13 -6.61 12.64
CA GLU A 76 -5.97 -5.54 13.18
C GLU A 76 -6.08 -4.38 12.17
N GLY A 77 -7.29 -3.83 12.06
CA GLY A 77 -7.58 -2.68 11.19
C GLY A 77 -8.14 -3.07 9.82
N ALA A 78 -8.25 -2.08 8.95
CA ALA A 78 -8.80 -2.23 7.60
C ALA A 78 -7.75 -2.83 6.64
N PRO A 79 -8.21 -3.49 5.55
CA PRO A 79 -7.33 -3.88 4.45
C PRO A 79 -6.60 -2.67 3.84
N VAL A 80 -5.39 -2.90 3.36
CA VAL A 80 -4.50 -1.88 2.78
C VAL A 80 -4.12 -2.29 1.37
N GLU A 81 -4.27 -1.38 0.41
CA GLU A 81 -3.80 -1.62 -0.95
C GLU A 81 -2.28 -1.41 -1.02
N VAL A 82 -1.57 -2.40 -1.56
CA VAL A 82 -0.12 -2.35 -1.77
C VAL A 82 0.15 -2.47 -3.26
N ALA A 83 0.61 -1.36 -3.86
CA ALA A 83 0.87 -1.25 -5.28
C ALA A 83 2.36 -1.20 -5.57
N THR A 84 2.81 -2.00 -6.54
CA THR A 84 4.18 -1.89 -7.07
C THR A 84 4.34 -0.60 -7.87
N TYR A 85 5.54 -0.01 -7.89
CA TYR A 85 5.82 1.15 -8.72
C TYR A 85 5.53 0.84 -10.18
N ARG A 86 4.77 1.74 -10.82
CA ARG A 86 4.43 1.67 -12.23
C ARG A 86 4.39 3.07 -12.82
N ALA A 87 4.77 3.18 -14.08
CA ALA A 87 4.43 4.33 -14.91
C ALA A 87 3.26 3.91 -15.80
N GLU A 88 2.28 4.78 -15.98
CA GLU A 88 1.27 4.55 -17.00
C GLU A 88 1.94 4.61 -18.38
N ALA A 89 1.65 3.62 -19.22
CA ALA A 89 2.00 3.70 -20.63
C ALA A 89 1.07 4.75 -21.29
N PRO A 90 1.55 5.52 -22.29
CA PRO A 90 0.67 6.42 -23.03
C PRO A 90 -0.49 5.62 -23.64
N TYR A 91 -1.71 6.11 -23.40
CA TYR A 91 -2.92 5.58 -24.02
C TYR A 91 -2.77 5.62 -25.55
N ALA A 92 -2.85 4.47 -26.21
CA ALA A 92 -2.82 4.40 -27.67
C ALA A 92 -4.20 4.70 -28.29
N ASP A 93 -5.26 4.52 -27.52
CA ASP A 93 -6.65 4.63 -27.96
C ASP A 93 -7.58 4.71 -26.75
N GLY A 94 -8.34 5.81 -26.67
CA GLY A 94 -9.44 6.01 -25.72
C GLY A 94 -10.77 6.05 -26.44
#